data_AF-A0A950W195-F1
#
_entry.id   AF-A0A950W195-F1
#
_cell.length_a   1.000
_cell.length_b   1.000
_cell.length_c   1.000
_cell.angle_alpha   90.00
_cell.angle_beta   90.00
_cell.angle_gamma   90.00
#
_symmetry.space_group_name_H-M   'P 1'
#
loop_
_entity.id
_entity.type
_entity.pdbx_description
1 polymer ?
#
loop_
_entity_poly.entity_id
_entity_poly.type
_entity_poly.pdbx_seq_one_letter_code
_entity_poly.pdbx_strand_id
1 'polypeptide(L)'
;MMIAEFPTRPGDPAARVRAAHEAMKAAKQQHKAIGAEILTDMGLFAMPALEACASRVVAQMGAQVPMPRQPLMWNVAVSNVPGPRETPYLAGHPLEVIKPVGFLADELGLMIALISYRTA
;
A
#
# COMPACT_ATOMS: atom_id res chain seq x y z
N MET A 1 -6.61 2.39 4.47
CA MET A 1 -5.21 2.19 4.92
C MET A 1 -5.22 1.72 6.37
N MET A 2 -4.31 0.83 6.75
CA MET A 2 -4.13 0.39 8.16
C MET A 2 -2.66 0.59 8.53
N ILE A 3 -2.39 0.96 9.77
CA ILE A 3 -1.04 1.08 10.31
C ILE A 3 -0.87 -0.01 11.36
N ALA A 4 0.23 -0.76 11.28
CA ALA A 4 0.56 -1.84 12.20
C ALA A 4 2.07 -1.87 12.40
N GLU A 5 2.49 -2.41 13.56
CA GLU A 5 3.91 -2.65 13.81
C GLU A 5 4.45 -3.74 12.86
N PHE A 6 5.61 -3.48 12.26
CA PHE A 6 6.33 -4.45 11.44
C PHE A 6 7.48 -5.06 12.27
N PRO A 7 7.32 -6.28 12.82
CA PRO A 7 8.25 -6.82 13.80
C PRO A 7 9.60 -7.21 13.16
N THR A 8 10.63 -6.39 13.39
CA THR A 8 12.00 -6.64 12.91
C THR A 8 12.94 -7.19 13.99
N ARG A 9 12.57 -7.08 15.27
CA ARG A 9 13.46 -7.37 16.41
C ARG A 9 13.54 -8.84 16.85
N PRO A 10 12.45 -9.64 16.89
CA PRO A 10 12.57 -11.02 17.34
C PRO A 10 13.50 -11.83 16.43
N GLY A 11 14.48 -12.51 17.04
CA GLY A 11 15.43 -13.36 16.32
C GLY A 11 14.75 -14.60 15.72
N ASP A 12 13.82 -15.21 16.47
CA ASP A 12 13.01 -16.36 16.02
C ASP A 12 12.03 -15.93 14.90
N PRO A 13 12.12 -16.51 13.68
CA PRO A 13 11.17 -16.25 12.60
C PRO A 13 9.72 -16.54 12.98
N ALA A 14 9.47 -17.61 13.76
CA ALA A 14 8.11 -17.96 14.15
C ALA A 14 7.53 -16.93 15.13
N ALA A 15 8.35 -16.38 16.03
CA ALA A 15 7.97 -15.28 16.90
C ALA A 15 7.65 -14.01 16.12
N ARG A 16 8.40 -13.67 15.06
CA ARG A 16 8.07 -12.53 14.19
C ARG A 16 6.71 -12.69 13.51
N VAL A 17 6.42 -13.88 12.99
CA VAL A 17 5.12 -14.16 12.33
C VAL A 17 3.97 -14.03 13.32
N ARG A 18 4.10 -14.58 14.54
CA ARG A 18 3.08 -14.44 15.59
C ARG A 18 2.87 -12.98 15.99
N ALA A 19 3.94 -12.22 16.17
CA ALA A 19 3.85 -10.79 16.48
C ALA A 19 3.15 -9.99 15.37
N ALA A 20 3.49 -10.27 14.10
CA ALA A 20 2.86 -9.62 12.95
C ALA A 20 1.36 -9.97 12.86
N HIS A 21 1.00 -11.22 13.18
CA HIS A 21 -0.41 -11.65 13.23
C HIS A 21 -1.20 -10.84 14.26
N GLU A 22 -0.70 -10.72 15.49
CA GLU A 22 -1.39 -9.96 16.55
C GLU A 22 -1.44 -8.46 16.23
N ALA A 23 -0.36 -7.87 15.71
CA ALA A 23 -0.35 -6.46 15.30
C ALA A 23 -1.40 -6.17 14.21
N MET A 24 -1.49 -7.03 13.18
CA MET A 24 -2.49 -6.86 12.12
C MET A 24 -3.92 -7.13 12.60
N LYS A 25 -4.11 -8.04 13.56
CA LYS A 25 -5.42 -8.28 14.18
C LYS A 25 -5.90 -7.05 14.93
N ALA A 26 -5.04 -6.44 15.74
CA ALA A 26 -5.33 -5.18 16.43
C ALA A 26 -5.60 -4.03 15.44
N ALA A 27 -4.77 -3.86 14.42
CA ALA A 27 -4.96 -2.83 13.41
C ALA A 27 -6.29 -2.98 12.65
N LYS A 28 -6.70 -4.21 12.32
CA LYS A 28 -8.00 -4.49 11.70
C LYS A 28 -9.18 -4.18 12.64
N GLN A 29 -9.04 -4.45 13.94
CA GLN A 29 -10.06 -4.10 14.93
C GLN A 29 -10.22 -2.59 15.05
N GLN A 30 -9.10 -1.86 15.15
CA GLN A 30 -9.08 -0.39 15.16
C GLN A 30 -9.68 0.18 13.87
N HIS A 31 -9.29 -0.36 12.71
CA HIS A 31 -9.81 0.07 11.42
C HIS A 31 -11.34 -0.11 11.29
N LYS A 32 -11.89 -1.19 11.84
CA LYS A 32 -13.35 -1.41 11.91
C LYS A 32 -14.06 -0.46 12.87
N ALA A 33 -13.37 0.04 13.89
CA ALA A 33 -13.91 0.99 14.85
C ALA A 33 -13.90 2.44 14.34
N ILE A 34 -13.11 2.73 13.29
CA ILE A 34 -13.13 4.02 12.59
C ILE A 34 -14.41 4.08 11.75
N GLY A 35 -15.30 5.04 12.04
CA GLY A 35 -16.57 5.23 11.34
C GLY A 35 -16.42 5.54 9.84
N ALA A 36 -17.45 5.23 9.06
CA ALA A 36 -17.46 5.38 7.60
C ALA A 36 -17.19 6.82 7.11
N GLU A 37 -17.52 7.85 7.90
CA GLU A 37 -17.24 9.25 7.58
C GLU A 37 -15.74 9.54 7.45
N ILE A 38 -14.91 9.06 8.39
CA ILE A 38 -13.45 9.28 8.36
C ILE A 38 -12.80 8.52 7.19
N LEU A 39 -13.31 7.33 6.87
CA LEU A 39 -12.90 6.57 5.69
C LEU A 39 -13.26 7.27 4.37
N THR A 40 -14.41 7.95 4.32
CA THR A 40 -14.88 8.70 3.16
C THR A 40 -14.07 9.98 2.97
N ASP A 41 -13.72 10.67 4.05
CA ASP A 41 -12.83 11.85 4.03
C ASP A 41 -11.41 11.50 3.58
N MET A 42 -10.87 10.33 3.97
CA MET A 42 -9.60 9.83 3.42
C MET A 42 -9.73 9.33 1.97
N GLY A 43 -10.90 8.83 1.59
CA GLY A 43 -11.21 8.40 0.22
C GLY A 43 -11.36 9.55 -0.78
N LEU A 44 -11.69 10.76 -0.32
CA LEU A 44 -11.72 11.97 -1.14
C LEU A 44 -10.33 12.36 -1.68
N PHE A 45 -9.24 11.89 -1.06
CA PHE A 45 -7.88 11.98 -1.62
C PHE A 45 -7.62 11.01 -2.78
N ALA A 46 -8.48 10.01 -2.99
CA ALA A 46 -8.31 8.95 -3.98
C ALA A 46 -9.12 9.17 -5.27
N MET A 47 -9.57 10.40 -5.57
CA MET A 47 -10.13 10.73 -6.88
C MET A 47 -8.99 10.86 -7.91
N PRO A 48 -8.71 9.85 -8.74
CA PRO A 48 -7.51 9.85 -9.58
C PRO A 48 -7.53 10.98 -10.61
N ALA A 49 -8.74 11.40 -11.02
CA ALA A 49 -8.94 12.54 -11.91
C ALA A 49 -8.60 13.88 -11.25
N LEU A 50 -8.98 14.06 -9.97
CA LEU A 50 -8.67 15.28 -9.22
C LEU A 50 -7.18 15.34 -8.89
N GLU A 51 -6.59 14.20 -8.51
CA GLU A 51 -5.16 14.05 -8.30
C GLU A 51 -4.36 14.33 -9.59
N ALA A 52 -4.80 13.80 -10.73
CA ALA A 52 -4.17 14.06 -12.04
C ALA A 52 -4.26 15.53 -12.47
N CYS A 53 -5.31 16.24 -12.08
CA CYS A 53 -5.45 17.68 -12.32
C CYS A 53 -4.58 18.49 -11.35
N ALA A 54 -4.61 18.17 -10.05
CA ALA A 54 -3.82 18.85 -9.03
C ALA A 54 -2.32 18.66 -9.25
N SER A 55 -1.87 17.45 -9.56
CA SER A 55 -0.46 17.14 -9.89
C SER A 55 0.03 17.92 -11.11
N ARG A 56 -0.81 18.11 -12.14
CA ARG A 56 -0.48 18.95 -13.30
C ARG A 56 -0.31 20.41 -12.92
N VAL A 57 -1.20 20.94 -12.08
CA VAL A 57 -1.13 22.32 -11.58
C VAL A 57 0.12 22.52 -10.71
N VAL A 58 0.42 21.59 -9.79
CA VAL A 58 1.62 21.62 -8.95
C VAL A 58 2.90 21.50 -9.78
N ALA A 59 2.92 20.64 -10.81
CA ALA A 59 4.04 20.52 -11.74
C ALA A 59 4.27 21.82 -12.54
N GLN A 60 3.19 22.50 -12.95
CA GLN A 60 3.26 23.80 -13.65
C GLN A 60 3.67 24.96 -12.72
N MET A 61 3.34 24.89 -11.44
CA MET A 61 3.76 25.85 -10.41
C MET A 61 5.20 25.60 -9.90
N GLY A 62 5.87 24.57 -10.41
CA GLY A 62 7.31 24.33 -10.30
C GLY A 62 7.86 24.40 -8.88
N ALA A 63 7.74 23.33 -8.08
CA ALA A 63 8.48 23.05 -6.82
C ALA A 63 8.60 24.20 -5.78
N GLN A 64 7.91 25.33 -5.95
CA GLN A 64 8.05 26.55 -5.16
C GLN A 64 6.97 26.70 -4.10
N VAL A 65 5.96 25.83 -4.09
CA VAL A 65 5.03 25.71 -2.96
C VAL A 65 5.74 24.83 -1.94
N PRO A 66 6.17 25.37 -0.78
CA PRO A 66 6.68 24.54 0.30
C PRO A 66 5.46 23.81 0.86
N MET A 67 5.15 22.65 0.29
CA MET A 67 4.30 21.69 0.96
C MET A 67 5.05 21.34 2.24
N PRO A 68 4.49 21.57 3.44
CA PRO A 68 5.14 21.13 4.67
C PRO A 68 5.41 19.64 4.50
N ARG A 69 6.70 19.25 4.47
CA ARG A 69 7.12 17.86 4.42
C ARG A 69 6.62 17.22 5.70
N GLN A 70 5.43 16.65 5.67
CA GLN A 70 4.92 15.90 6.78
C GLN A 70 5.65 14.57 6.75
N PRO A 71 6.55 14.32 7.73
CA PRO A 71 7.30 13.08 7.75
C PRO A 71 6.31 11.91 7.74
N LEU A 72 6.52 10.95 6.84
CA LEU A 72 5.70 9.76 6.79
C LEU A 72 5.65 9.11 8.19
N MET A 73 4.45 8.88 8.69
CA MET A 73 4.21 8.26 10.01
C MET A 73 4.54 6.75 10.02
N TRP A 74 5.12 6.23 8.95
CA TRP A 74 5.35 4.80 8.71
C TRP A 74 6.62 4.62 7.89
N ASN A 75 7.35 3.52 8.14
CA ASN A 75 8.65 3.28 7.53
C ASN A 75 8.58 2.54 6.19
N VAL A 76 7.53 1.74 5.97
CA VAL A 76 7.38 0.88 4.78
C VAL A 76 5.92 0.76 4.40
N ALA A 77 5.62 0.81 3.11
CA ALA A 77 4.32 0.47 2.57
C ALA A 77 4.29 -0.99 2.12
N VAL A 78 3.24 -1.72 2.52
CA VAL A 78 3.00 -3.09 2.07
C VAL A 78 1.61 -3.17 1.43
N SER A 79 1.55 -3.60 0.17
CA SER A 79 0.31 -3.85 -0.57
C SER A 79 0.18 -5.34 -0.83
N ASN A 80 -0.98 -5.92 -0.50
CA ASN A 80 -1.29 -7.31 -0.79
C ASN A 80 -2.64 -7.39 -1.50
N VAL A 81 -2.58 -7.62 -2.81
CA VAL A 81 -3.76 -7.68 -3.68
C VAL A 81 -3.99 -9.15 -4.09
N PRO A 82 -5.16 -9.74 -3.81
CA PRO A 82 -5.50 -11.05 -4.36
C PRO A 82 -5.50 -11.00 -5.89
N GLY A 83 -4.73 -11.88 -6.52
CA GLY A 83 -4.69 -12.01 -7.98
C GLY A 83 -5.57 -13.14 -8.51
N PRO A 84 -5.48 -13.43 -9.83
CA PRO A 84 -6.35 -14.41 -10.49
C PRO A 84 -6.07 -15.84 -10.01
N ARG A 85 -7.15 -16.60 -9.76
CA ARG A 85 -7.08 -18.03 -9.39
C ARG A 85 -6.80 -18.94 -10.58
N GLU A 86 -7.41 -18.61 -11.71
CA GLU A 86 -7.20 -19.31 -12.98
C GLU A 86 -6.09 -18.66 -13.80
N THR A 87 -5.50 -19.41 -14.72
CA THR A 87 -4.46 -18.89 -15.64
C THR A 87 -5.09 -18.01 -16.72
N PRO A 88 -4.76 -16.71 -16.78
CA PRO A 88 -5.12 -15.88 -17.93
C PRO A 88 -4.27 -16.25 -19.15
N TYR A 89 -4.83 -16.04 -20.34
CA TYR A 89 -4.13 -16.27 -21.60
C TYR A 89 -4.14 -15.00 -22.46
N LEU A 90 -3.04 -14.74 -23.16
CA LEU A 90 -2.94 -13.72 -24.19
C LEU A 90 -2.59 -14.39 -25.51
N ALA A 91 -3.50 -14.31 -26.50
CA ALA A 91 -3.33 -14.95 -27.81
C ALA A 91 -2.89 -16.43 -27.71
N GLY A 92 -3.55 -17.19 -26.81
CA GLY A 92 -3.25 -18.61 -26.57
C GLY A 92 -2.03 -18.89 -25.67
N HIS A 93 -1.27 -17.87 -25.25
CA HIS A 93 -0.12 -18.04 -24.38
C HIS A 93 -0.51 -17.82 -22.91
N PRO A 94 -0.17 -18.75 -22.00
CA PRO A 94 -0.49 -18.61 -20.58
C PRO A 94 0.34 -17.49 -19.96
N LEU A 95 -0.26 -16.75 -19.03
CA LEU A 95 0.49 -15.88 -18.13
C LEU A 95 1.49 -16.74 -17.33
N GLU A 96 2.73 -16.25 -17.16
CA GLU A 96 3.76 -17.00 -16.43
C GLU A 96 4.05 -16.38 -15.07
N VAL A 97 4.08 -15.06 -15.00
CA VAL A 97 4.44 -14.32 -13.78
C VAL A 97 3.75 -12.98 -13.73
N ILE A 98 3.39 -12.55 -12.52
CA ILE A 98 2.97 -11.18 -12.24
C ILE A 98 3.98 -10.56 -11.29
N LYS A 99 4.61 -9.45 -11.71
CA LYS A 99 5.56 -8.68 -10.89
C LYS A 99 5.00 -7.28 -10.69
N PRO A 100 4.34 -7.02 -9.55
CA PRO A 100 3.77 -5.71 -9.30
C PRO A 100 4.88 -4.69 -9.08
N VAL A 101 4.71 -3.50 -9.66
CA VAL A 101 5.62 -2.37 -9.49
C VAL A 101 4.91 -1.34 -8.61
N GLY A 102 5.45 -1.11 -7.42
CA GLY A 102 4.99 -0.07 -6.52
C GLY A 102 5.44 1.32 -6.96
N PHE A 103 4.84 2.36 -6.37
CA PHE A 103 5.33 3.71 -6.53
C PHE A 103 6.37 4.03 -5.46
N LEU A 104 7.25 4.98 -5.77
CA LEU A 104 8.13 5.63 -4.82
C LEU A 104 7.72 7.09 -4.72
N ALA A 105 7.90 7.67 -3.54
CA ALA A 105 7.70 9.07 -3.28
C ALA A 105 8.84 9.58 -2.43
N ASP A 106 9.01 10.90 -2.40
CA ASP A 106 9.82 11.56 -1.41
C ASP A 106 9.44 11.03 -0.01
N GLU A 107 10.43 10.54 0.73
CA GLU A 107 10.32 9.91 2.07
C GLU A 107 9.82 8.45 2.10
N LEU A 108 9.28 7.91 1.00
CA LEU A 108 8.96 6.48 0.87
C LEU A 108 10.08 5.74 0.11
N GLY A 109 11.10 5.31 0.85
CA GLY A 109 12.25 4.61 0.27
C GLY A 109 11.99 3.17 -0.19
N LEU A 110 10.90 2.53 0.29
CA LEU A 110 10.57 1.15 -0.05
C LEU A 110 9.06 0.89 -0.04
N MET A 111 8.57 0.27 -1.11
CA MET A 111 7.22 -0.30 -1.18
C MET A 111 7.30 -1.78 -1.53
N ILE A 112 6.65 -2.61 -0.71
CA ILE A 112 6.52 -4.07 -0.95
C ILE A 112 5.15 -4.31 -1.57
N ALA A 113 5.12 -4.70 -2.84
CA ALA A 113 3.88 -5.03 -3.54
C ALA A 113 3.78 -6.55 -3.75
N LEU A 114 2.66 -7.13 -3.34
CA LEU A 114 2.35 -8.55 -3.48
C LEU A 114 1.08 -8.73 -4.29
N ILE A 115 1.11 -9.71 -5.19
CA ILE A 115 -0.06 -10.24 -5.87
C ILE A 115 0.06 -11.76 -5.97
N SER A 116 -1.02 -12.48 -5.68
CA SER A 116 -1.03 -13.94 -5.79
C SER A 116 -1.27 -14.37 -7.23
N TYR A 117 -0.45 -15.26 -7.77
CA TYR A 117 -0.68 -15.88 -9.08
C TYR A 117 -0.15 -17.30 -9.10
N ARG A 118 -1.07 -18.26 -9.31
CA ARG A 118 -0.85 -19.71 -9.15
C ARG A 118 -0.30 -20.06 -7.75
N THR A 119 -0.55 -21.29 -7.33
CA THR A 119 0.19 -21.87 -6.21
C THR A 119 1.38 -22.60 -6.83
N ALA A 120 2.60 -22.34 -6.36
CA ALA A 120 3.76 -23.14 -6.74
C ALA A 120 3.59 -24.59 -6.28
#